data_AF-A0A7W0N2V4-F1
#
_entry.id   AF-A0A7W0N2V4-F1
#
_cell.length_a   1.000
_cell.length_b   1.000
_cell.length_c   1.000
_cell.angle_alpha   90.00
_cell.angle_beta   90.00
_cell.angle_gamma   90.00
#
_symmetry.space_group_name_H-M   'P 1'
#
loop_
_entity.id
_entity.type
_entity.pdbx_description
1 polymer ?
#
loop_
_entity_poly.entity_id
_entity_poly.type
_entity_poly.pdbx_seq_one_letter_code
_entity_poly.pdbx_strand_id
1 'polypeptide(L)'
;MVISIPDPYDFHLSTVRFRDFGSDGATVWHEDGLHRVIRGQEVRIEAALGGVRVDPFNAESAEEVSRLLGLPFALDPFRTWAAGDRIMGPITTALAGFRPTLNPRPFEALVVAITTQQISLQAAAAIRGRFVQRFGLKHGIAWEFPSREAVALADPREFPALGFSQKKAEYVIELARSELEFDALALLPDHEVIAALTALPGLGRWTADWFLARHLARPHAWPAGDLGVRKAVSAFYADGRPLTIPEVRAMSDRFSPFQNLSAQFLLAAARMAG
;
A
#
# COMPACT_ATOMS: atom_id res chain seq x y z
N MET A 1 -8.09 -22.58 5.23
CA MET A 1 -9.37 -22.44 4.49
C MET A 1 -9.15 -21.54 3.27
N VAL A 2 -10.04 -21.53 2.28
CA VAL A 2 -9.92 -20.64 1.10
C VAL A 2 -10.76 -19.38 1.27
N ILE A 3 -10.16 -18.21 1.06
CA ILE A 3 -10.86 -16.94 0.89
C ILE A 3 -11.18 -16.81 -0.60
N SER A 4 -12.45 -16.62 -0.92
CA SER A 4 -12.88 -16.41 -2.31
C SER A 4 -12.44 -15.04 -2.81
N ILE A 5 -11.84 -15.01 -4.00
CA ILE A 5 -11.49 -13.76 -4.70
C ILE A 5 -12.16 -13.80 -6.08
N PRO A 6 -12.96 -12.78 -6.45
CA PRO A 6 -13.62 -12.76 -7.75
C PRO A 6 -12.64 -12.84 -8.92
N ASP A 7 -12.97 -13.69 -9.90
CA ASP A 7 -12.23 -13.80 -11.15
C ASP A 7 -12.43 -12.57 -12.06
N PRO A 8 -11.44 -12.23 -12.90
CA PRO A 8 -10.12 -12.87 -12.99
C PRO A 8 -9.23 -12.46 -11.80
N TYR A 9 -8.51 -13.42 -11.23
CA TYR A 9 -7.51 -13.17 -10.19
C TYR A 9 -6.20 -13.93 -10.44
N ASP A 10 -5.09 -13.21 -10.37
CA ASP A 10 -3.74 -13.76 -10.41
C ASP A 10 -3.00 -13.34 -9.13
N PHE A 11 -2.75 -14.33 -8.26
CA PHE A 11 -2.07 -14.13 -6.99
C PHE A 11 -0.65 -13.60 -7.19
N HIS A 12 0.12 -14.18 -8.11
CA HIS A 12 1.53 -13.82 -8.33
C HIS A 12 1.66 -12.43 -8.92
N LEU A 13 0.79 -12.06 -9.87
CA LEU A 13 0.76 -10.72 -10.46
C LEU A 13 0.37 -9.66 -9.43
N SER A 14 -0.63 -9.95 -8.59
CA SER A 14 -1.12 -9.02 -7.56
C SER A 14 -0.10 -8.80 -6.43
N THR A 15 0.73 -9.80 -6.16
CA THR A 15 1.68 -9.80 -5.03
C THR A 15 3.13 -9.58 -5.46
N VAL A 16 3.40 -9.39 -6.76
CA VAL A 16 4.75 -9.26 -7.33
C VAL A 16 5.62 -8.22 -6.63
N ARG A 17 5.02 -7.13 -6.16
CA ARG A 17 5.70 -6.08 -5.40
C ARG A 17 6.38 -6.55 -4.12
N PHE A 18 5.88 -7.61 -3.48
CA PHE A 18 6.49 -8.18 -2.26
C PHE A 18 7.74 -9.00 -2.58
N ARG A 19 7.96 -9.34 -3.86
CA ARG A 19 9.20 -9.93 -4.37
C ARG A 19 10.14 -8.83 -4.88
N ASP A 20 9.65 -7.92 -5.73
CA ASP A 20 10.48 -6.93 -6.43
C ASP A 20 11.10 -5.88 -5.51
N PHE A 21 10.36 -5.45 -4.48
CA PHE A 21 10.81 -4.40 -3.57
C PHE A 21 11.60 -4.97 -2.38
N GLY A 22 11.70 -6.29 -2.27
CA GLY A 22 12.27 -6.97 -1.11
C GLY A 22 11.30 -7.07 0.08
N SER A 23 11.66 -7.94 1.02
CA SER A 23 10.91 -8.16 2.25
C SER A 23 11.16 -7.03 3.26
N ASP A 24 10.09 -6.57 3.91
CA ASP A 24 10.18 -5.69 5.07
C ASP A 24 10.04 -6.44 6.40
N GLY A 25 10.17 -7.76 6.38
CA GLY A 25 10.07 -8.64 7.54
C GLY A 25 8.64 -8.86 8.05
N ALA A 26 7.77 -7.87 7.90
CA ALA A 26 6.35 -7.97 8.25
C ALA A 26 5.55 -8.72 7.19
N THR A 27 5.89 -8.52 5.91
CA THR A 27 5.39 -9.31 4.78
C THR A 27 6.54 -10.02 4.08
N VAL A 28 6.54 -11.35 4.15
CA VAL A 28 7.63 -12.17 3.63
C VAL A 28 7.12 -13.06 2.50
N TRP A 29 7.73 -12.99 1.33
CA TRP A 29 7.52 -14.00 0.29
C TRP A 29 8.44 -15.20 0.53
N HIS A 30 7.87 -16.40 0.65
CA HIS A 30 8.61 -17.63 0.88
C HIS A 30 7.82 -18.84 0.36
N GLU A 31 8.51 -19.82 -0.24
CA GLU A 31 7.89 -21.07 -0.74
C GLU A 31 6.59 -20.85 -1.54
N ASP A 32 6.62 -19.88 -2.45
CA ASP A 32 5.49 -19.53 -3.32
C ASP A 32 4.23 -19.00 -2.60
N GLY A 33 4.39 -18.56 -1.35
CA GLY A 33 3.37 -17.93 -0.54
C GLY A 33 3.82 -16.61 0.09
N LEU A 34 2.85 -15.85 0.58
CA LEU A 34 3.07 -14.71 1.45
C LEU A 34 2.88 -15.13 2.91
N HIS A 35 3.79 -14.68 3.77
CA HIS A 35 3.76 -14.89 5.20
C HIS A 35 3.64 -13.54 5.91
N ARG A 36 2.70 -13.43 6.85
CA ARG A 36 2.49 -12.26 7.71
C ARG A 36 2.12 -12.71 9.12
N VAL A 37 2.37 -11.86 10.11
CA VAL A 37 1.88 -12.11 11.47
C VAL A 37 0.59 -11.35 11.74
N ILE A 38 -0.46 -12.08 12.07
CA ILE A 38 -1.78 -11.56 12.38
C ILE A 38 -2.10 -11.95 13.82
N ARG A 39 -2.19 -10.94 14.70
CA ARG A 39 -2.48 -11.10 16.15
C ARG A 39 -1.55 -12.14 16.81
N GLY A 40 -0.24 -11.98 16.63
CA GLY A 40 0.76 -12.90 17.19
C GLY A 40 0.79 -14.30 16.58
N GLN A 41 0.13 -14.54 15.44
CA GLN A 41 0.17 -15.82 14.72
C GLN A 41 0.70 -15.62 13.30
N GLU A 42 1.72 -16.40 12.92
CA GLU A 42 2.16 -16.44 11.53
C GLU A 42 1.07 -17.09 10.66
N VAL A 43 0.73 -16.42 9.56
CA VAL A 43 -0.26 -16.83 8.57
C VAL A 43 0.41 -16.90 7.20
N ARG A 44 0.29 -18.06 6.56
CA ARG A 44 0.66 -18.33 5.17
C ARG A 44 -0.54 -18.10 4.26
N ILE A 45 -0.31 -17.40 3.16
CA ILE A 45 -1.28 -17.05 2.12
C ILE A 45 -0.72 -17.54 0.79
N GLU A 46 -1.43 -18.43 0.12
CA GLU A 46 -0.98 -19.01 -1.16
C GLU A 46 -2.13 -19.08 -2.17
N ALA A 47 -1.78 -19.13 -3.45
CA ALA A 47 -2.76 -19.26 -4.52
C ALA A 47 -3.61 -20.52 -4.34
N ALA A 48 -4.92 -20.41 -4.56
CA ALA A 48 -5.83 -21.55 -4.57
C ALA A 48 -6.90 -21.35 -5.65
N LEU A 49 -7.54 -22.45 -6.07
CA LEU A 49 -8.66 -22.36 -7.01
C LEU A 49 -9.78 -21.48 -6.40
N GLY A 50 -10.19 -20.44 -7.12
CA GLY A 50 -11.23 -19.49 -6.69
C GLY A 50 -10.78 -18.44 -5.66
N GLY A 51 -9.47 -18.32 -5.37
CA GLY A 51 -8.94 -17.26 -4.51
C GLY A 51 -7.60 -17.61 -3.87
N VAL A 52 -7.52 -17.55 -2.54
CA VAL A 52 -6.29 -17.86 -1.78
C VAL A 52 -6.56 -18.79 -0.62
N ARG A 53 -5.65 -19.74 -0.37
CA ARG A 53 -5.63 -20.50 0.87
C ARG A 53 -4.93 -19.68 1.94
N VAL A 54 -5.52 -19.63 3.11
CA VAL A 54 -4.97 -19.01 4.32
C VAL A 54 -4.85 -20.08 5.40
N ASP A 55 -3.67 -20.16 6.01
CA ASP A 55 -3.34 -21.12 7.06
C ASP A 55 -2.40 -20.51 8.12
N PRO A 56 -2.73 -20.57 9.42
CA PRO A 56 -4.01 -20.99 9.97
C PRO A 56 -5.13 -20.02 9.59
N PHE A 57 -6.35 -20.55 9.48
CA PHE A 57 -7.52 -19.74 9.15
C PHE A 57 -8.35 -19.42 10.40
N ASN A 58 -8.69 -18.15 10.56
CA ASN A 58 -9.65 -17.63 11.53
C ASN A 58 -10.31 -16.35 10.98
N ALA A 59 -11.25 -15.74 11.72
CA ALA A 59 -11.95 -14.54 11.26
C ALA A 59 -11.02 -13.34 11.04
N GLU A 60 -10.03 -13.15 11.92
CA GLU A 60 -9.12 -12.00 11.87
C GLU A 60 -8.14 -12.10 10.69
N SER A 61 -7.56 -13.28 10.47
CA SER A 61 -6.74 -13.57 9.30
C SER A 61 -7.54 -13.45 8.00
N ALA A 62 -8.81 -13.89 7.99
CA ALA A 62 -9.68 -13.72 6.84
C ALA A 62 -9.90 -12.24 6.49
N GLU A 63 -10.18 -11.41 7.48
CA GLU A 63 -10.41 -9.97 7.29
C GLU A 63 -9.14 -9.26 6.82
N GLU A 64 -8.02 -9.46 7.51
CA GLU A 64 -6.75 -8.79 7.19
C GLU A 64 -6.22 -9.22 5.82
N VAL A 65 -6.31 -10.52 5.48
CA VAL A 65 -5.90 -11.02 4.14
C VAL A 65 -6.83 -10.49 3.05
N SER A 66 -8.14 -10.44 3.29
CA SER A 66 -9.09 -9.86 2.34
C SER A 66 -8.76 -8.40 2.03
N ARG A 67 -8.44 -7.60 3.07
CA ARG A 67 -7.97 -6.22 2.89
C ARG A 67 -6.63 -6.18 2.16
N LEU A 68 -5.63 -6.95 2.60
CA LEU A 68 -4.29 -6.98 2.00
C LEU A 68 -4.36 -7.23 0.49
N LEU A 69 -5.18 -8.20 0.09
CA LEU A 69 -5.35 -8.59 -1.30
C LEU A 69 -6.31 -7.67 -2.05
N GLY A 70 -6.78 -6.57 -1.45
CA GLY A 70 -7.51 -5.52 -2.14
C GLY A 70 -8.99 -5.83 -2.41
N LEU A 71 -9.63 -6.72 -1.65
CA LEU A 71 -11.07 -7.02 -1.80
C LEU A 71 -11.98 -5.79 -1.68
N PRO A 72 -11.66 -4.74 -0.89
CA PRO A 72 -12.44 -3.51 -0.87
C PRO A 72 -12.54 -2.77 -2.21
N PHE A 73 -11.67 -3.06 -3.18
CA PHE A 73 -11.73 -2.42 -4.50
C PHE A 73 -12.86 -2.97 -5.38
N ALA A 74 -13.65 -2.05 -5.95
CA ALA A 74 -14.68 -2.34 -6.93
C ALA A 74 -14.07 -2.52 -8.35
N LEU A 75 -13.44 -3.69 -8.59
CA LEU A 75 -12.75 -3.96 -9.86
C LEU A 75 -13.69 -4.18 -11.05
N ASP A 76 -14.84 -4.83 -10.87
CA ASP A 76 -15.76 -5.10 -11.98
C ASP A 76 -16.31 -3.82 -12.64
N PRO A 77 -16.85 -2.84 -11.88
CA PRO A 77 -17.28 -1.59 -12.48
C PRO A 77 -16.09 -0.78 -13.03
N PHE A 78 -14.90 -0.87 -12.42
CA PHE A 78 -13.69 -0.25 -12.98
C PHE A 78 -13.29 -0.85 -14.33
N ARG A 79 -13.27 -2.18 -14.46
CA ARG A 79 -12.94 -2.88 -15.72
C ARG A 79 -13.97 -2.55 -16.80
N THR A 80 -15.26 -2.47 -16.43
CA THR A 80 -16.33 -2.06 -17.34
C THR A 80 -16.12 -0.63 -17.86
N TRP A 81 -15.79 0.31 -16.99
CA TRP A 81 -15.45 1.69 -17.38
C TRP A 81 -14.19 1.74 -18.24
N ALA A 82 -13.14 1.03 -17.83
CA ALA A 82 -11.85 1.01 -18.51
C ALA A 82 -11.93 0.46 -19.93
N ALA A 83 -12.83 -0.50 -20.20
CA ALA A 83 -13.04 -1.06 -21.53
C ALA A 83 -13.41 0.01 -22.59
N GLY A 84 -14.01 1.13 -22.17
CA GLY A 84 -14.32 2.27 -23.04
C GLY A 84 -13.18 3.29 -23.18
N ASP A 85 -12.14 3.26 -22.36
CA ASP A 85 -10.99 4.17 -22.45
C ASP A 85 -9.87 3.56 -23.30
N ARG A 86 -9.41 4.33 -24.30
CA ARG A 86 -8.40 3.91 -25.28
C ARG A 86 -7.04 3.49 -24.67
N ILE A 87 -6.71 3.97 -23.47
CA ILE A 87 -5.46 3.66 -22.78
C ILE A 87 -5.70 2.61 -21.69
N MET A 88 -6.73 2.81 -20.86
CA MET A 88 -7.00 1.94 -19.73
C MET A 88 -7.57 0.57 -20.14
N GLY A 89 -8.30 0.48 -21.27
CA GLY A 89 -8.82 -0.77 -21.79
C GLY A 89 -7.71 -1.80 -22.10
N PRO A 90 -6.70 -1.44 -22.93
CA PRO A 90 -5.54 -2.30 -23.16
C PRO A 90 -4.77 -2.63 -21.87
N ILE A 91 -4.57 -1.65 -20.97
CA ILE A 91 -3.87 -1.86 -19.70
C ILE A 91 -4.59 -2.89 -18.82
N THR A 92 -5.91 -2.74 -18.65
CA THR A 92 -6.70 -3.66 -17.81
C THR A 92 -6.83 -5.06 -18.41
N THR A 93 -6.76 -5.17 -19.74
CA THR A 93 -6.70 -6.44 -20.47
C THR A 93 -5.35 -7.12 -20.27
N ALA A 94 -4.24 -6.40 -20.43
CA ALA A 94 -2.89 -6.92 -20.20
C ALA A 94 -2.65 -7.30 -18.73
N LEU A 95 -3.33 -6.62 -17.80
CA LEU A 95 -3.34 -6.87 -16.37
C LEU A 95 -4.59 -7.67 -15.94
N ALA A 96 -5.09 -8.57 -16.78
CA ALA A 96 -6.12 -9.52 -16.36
C ALA A 96 -5.63 -10.30 -15.14
N GLY A 97 -6.45 -10.39 -14.09
CA GLY A 97 -6.04 -11.01 -12.82
C GLY A 97 -5.37 -10.08 -11.81
N PHE A 98 -4.86 -8.92 -12.21
CA PHE A 98 -4.24 -7.98 -11.27
C PHE A 98 -5.27 -7.36 -10.32
N ARG A 99 -4.97 -7.43 -9.03
CA ARG A 99 -5.66 -6.70 -7.96
C ARG A 99 -4.63 -5.92 -7.14
N PRO A 100 -4.75 -4.58 -7.03
CA PRO A 100 -3.84 -3.80 -6.19
C PRO A 100 -3.93 -4.20 -4.72
N THR A 101 -2.79 -4.29 -4.04
CA THR A 101 -2.75 -4.60 -2.61
C THR A 101 -2.93 -3.35 -1.74
N LEU A 102 -3.49 -3.55 -0.54
CA LEU A 102 -3.65 -2.53 0.50
C LEU A 102 -2.69 -2.79 1.67
N ASN A 103 -2.51 -1.77 2.50
CA ASN A 103 -1.94 -1.89 3.84
C ASN A 103 -3.11 -2.05 4.83
N PRO A 104 -3.31 -3.23 5.44
CA PRO A 104 -4.53 -3.50 6.22
C PRO A 104 -4.64 -2.68 7.50
N ARG A 105 -3.51 -2.37 8.15
CA ARG A 105 -3.45 -1.68 9.44
C ARG A 105 -3.06 -0.21 9.24
N PRO A 106 -3.74 0.76 9.86
CA PRO A 106 -3.52 2.17 9.55
C PRO A 106 -2.15 2.68 10.03
N PHE A 107 -1.70 2.28 11.23
CA PHE A 107 -0.39 2.68 11.74
C PHE A 107 0.74 2.12 10.85
N GLU A 108 0.68 0.83 10.49
CA GLU A 108 1.59 0.21 9.52
C GLU A 108 1.58 0.98 8.19
N ALA A 109 0.40 1.34 7.67
CA ALA A 109 0.27 2.08 6.42
C ALA A 109 0.98 3.44 6.44
N LEU A 110 0.88 4.17 7.56
CA LEU A 110 1.52 5.47 7.73
C LEU A 110 3.04 5.34 7.92
N VAL A 111 3.53 4.35 8.66
CA VAL A 111 4.97 4.06 8.77
C VAL A 111 5.55 3.62 7.42
N VAL A 112 4.82 2.80 6.65
CA VAL A 112 5.18 2.46 5.26
C VAL A 112 5.30 3.72 4.41
N ALA A 113 4.33 4.64 4.51
CA ALA A 113 4.40 5.91 3.76
C ALA A 113 5.61 6.76 4.16
N ILE A 114 5.86 6.97 5.46
CA ILE A 114 7.01 7.75 5.97
C ILE A 114 8.32 7.16 5.50
N THR A 115 8.49 5.84 5.62
CA THR A 115 9.74 5.16 5.23
C THR A 115 10.01 5.28 3.74
N THR A 116 8.97 5.26 2.89
CA THR A 116 9.09 5.39 1.43
C THR A 116 9.40 6.81 0.93
N GLN A 117 9.21 7.86 1.73
CA GLN A 117 9.44 9.24 1.28
C GLN A 117 10.86 9.45 0.72
N GLN A 118 10.96 10.00 -0.49
CA GLN A 118 12.23 10.46 -1.10
C GLN A 118 13.33 9.39 -1.30
N ILE A 119 12.99 8.10 -1.27
CA ILE A 119 13.95 7.00 -1.49
C ILE A 119 13.35 5.91 -2.38
N SER A 120 14.16 4.94 -2.82
CA SER A 120 13.67 3.78 -3.57
C SER A 120 12.83 2.86 -2.68
N LEU A 121 11.93 2.08 -3.30
CA LEU A 121 11.08 1.12 -2.59
C LEU A 121 11.91 0.01 -1.93
N GLN A 122 13.02 -0.40 -2.55
CA GLN A 122 13.97 -1.37 -2.00
C GLN A 122 14.69 -0.84 -0.76
N ALA A 123 15.17 0.40 -0.81
CA ALA A 123 15.79 1.04 0.37
C ALA A 123 14.78 1.19 1.51
N ALA A 124 13.54 1.56 1.19
CA ALA A 124 12.46 1.65 2.18
C ALA A 124 12.11 0.29 2.81
N ALA A 125 12.05 -0.78 2.01
CA ALA A 125 11.82 -2.14 2.50
C ALA A 125 12.95 -2.60 3.43
N ALA A 126 14.22 -2.34 3.07
CA ALA A 126 15.36 -2.69 3.93
C ALA A 126 15.37 -1.93 5.28
N ILE A 127 15.02 -0.63 5.26
CA ILE A 127 14.85 0.17 6.48
C ILE A 127 13.72 -0.40 7.35
N ARG A 128 12.56 -0.70 6.75
CA ARG A 128 11.45 -1.33 7.46
C ARG A 128 11.80 -2.71 7.99
N GLY A 129 12.55 -3.52 7.25
CA GLY A 129 13.02 -4.83 7.70
C GLY A 129 13.80 -4.73 9.02
N ARG A 130 14.76 -3.81 9.12
CA ARG A 130 15.49 -3.57 10.38
C ARG A 130 14.60 -3.00 11.48
N PHE A 131 13.68 -2.10 11.14
CA PHE A 131 12.70 -1.54 12.09
C PHE A 131 11.81 -2.60 12.72
N VAL A 132 11.22 -3.46 11.88
CA VAL A 132 10.35 -4.56 12.31
C VAL A 132 11.14 -5.60 13.11
N GLN A 133 12.39 -5.90 12.72
CA GLN A 133 13.24 -6.79 13.52
C GLN A 133 13.62 -6.20 14.90
N ARG A 134 13.77 -4.88 14.99
CA ARG A 134 14.17 -4.20 16.23
C ARG A 134 13.02 -4.04 17.22
N PHE A 135 11.83 -3.66 16.73
CA PHE A 135 10.69 -3.27 17.56
C PHE A 135 9.49 -4.22 17.45
N GLY A 136 9.53 -5.18 16.54
CA GLY A 136 8.50 -6.21 16.36
C GLY A 136 8.85 -7.51 17.07
N LEU A 137 7.98 -8.50 16.92
CA LEU A 137 8.14 -9.83 17.50
C LEU A 137 8.25 -10.88 16.41
N LYS A 138 9.17 -11.84 16.53
CA LYS A 138 9.37 -12.88 15.51
C LYS A 138 8.38 -14.02 15.71
N HIS A 139 7.67 -14.41 14.66
CA HIS A 139 6.83 -15.59 14.62
C HIS A 139 7.19 -16.40 13.38
N GLY A 140 7.86 -17.54 13.61
CA GLY A 140 8.45 -18.39 12.56
C GLY A 140 9.34 -17.59 11.61
N ILE A 141 8.93 -17.41 10.36
CA ILE A 141 9.74 -16.69 9.35
C ILE A 141 9.38 -15.21 9.18
N ALA A 142 8.22 -14.80 9.69
CA ALA A 142 7.73 -13.43 9.63
C ALA A 142 7.88 -12.72 10.98
N TRP A 143 7.69 -11.42 10.97
CA TRP A 143 7.70 -10.59 12.16
C TRP A 143 6.38 -9.85 12.31
N GLU A 144 5.86 -9.76 13.52
CA GLU A 144 4.77 -8.87 13.86
C GLU A 144 5.24 -7.43 13.73
N PHE A 145 4.46 -6.64 12.99
CA PHE A 145 4.76 -5.22 12.83
C PHE A 145 4.76 -4.52 14.21
N PRO A 146 5.72 -3.64 14.51
CA PRO A 146 5.79 -2.96 15.80
C PRO A 146 4.48 -2.27 16.18
N SER A 147 4.03 -2.46 17.42
CA SER A 147 2.84 -1.78 17.93
C SER A 147 3.11 -0.28 18.07
N ARG A 148 2.03 0.51 18.06
CA ARG A 148 2.09 1.96 18.29
C ARG A 148 2.79 2.27 19.62
N GLU A 149 2.44 1.54 20.66
CA GLU A 149 2.95 1.70 22.03
C GLU A 149 4.44 1.40 22.11
N ALA A 150 4.90 0.32 21.46
CA ALA A 150 6.32 -0.02 21.41
C ALA A 150 7.14 1.07 20.73
N VAL A 151 6.63 1.64 19.62
CA VAL A 151 7.30 2.71 18.88
C VAL A 151 7.27 4.03 19.64
N ALA A 152 6.19 4.34 20.37
CA ALA A 152 6.09 5.55 21.19
C ALA A 152 7.13 5.60 22.33
N LEU A 153 7.55 4.42 22.82
CA LEU A 153 8.56 4.22 23.86
C LEU A 153 10.00 4.09 23.32
N ALA A 154 10.18 4.03 21.99
CA ALA A 154 11.49 3.82 21.40
C ALA A 154 12.42 5.04 21.62
N ASP A 155 13.72 4.78 21.76
CA ASP A 155 14.73 5.84 21.83
C ASP A 155 15.08 6.31 20.40
N PRO A 156 14.90 7.61 20.07
CA PRO A 156 15.26 8.14 18.75
C PRO A 156 16.69 7.83 18.31
N ARG A 157 17.62 7.61 19.25
CA ARG A 157 19.04 7.30 18.97
C ARG A 157 19.24 5.93 18.34
N GLU A 158 18.25 5.05 18.39
CA GLU A 158 18.31 3.71 17.78
C GLU A 158 18.06 3.75 16.27
N PHE A 159 17.26 4.71 15.80
CA PHE A 159 16.77 4.79 14.43
C PHE A 159 17.86 4.98 13.35
N PRO A 160 18.94 5.75 13.57
CA PRO A 160 20.03 5.85 12.59
C PRO A 160 20.66 4.50 12.25
N ALA A 161 20.83 3.60 13.23
CA ALA A 161 21.35 2.24 12.98
C ALA A 161 20.39 1.38 12.14
N LEU A 162 19.10 1.71 12.15
CA LEU A 162 18.06 1.09 11.32
C LEU A 162 18.01 1.72 9.91
N GLY A 163 18.78 2.78 9.65
CA GLY A 163 18.86 3.48 8.36
C GLY A 163 17.80 4.57 8.16
N PHE A 164 17.11 4.99 9.22
CA PHE A 164 16.26 6.17 9.17
C PHE A 164 17.11 7.44 9.11
N SER A 165 16.62 8.45 8.40
CA SER A 165 17.06 9.82 8.66
C SER A 165 16.50 10.29 10.00
N GLN A 166 17.18 11.24 10.65
CA GLN A 166 16.71 11.83 11.90
C GLN A 166 15.25 12.32 11.79
N LYS A 167 14.91 13.02 10.70
CA LYS A 167 13.53 13.51 10.48
C LYS A 167 12.51 12.39 10.37
N LYS A 168 12.80 11.30 9.66
CA LYS A 168 11.86 10.17 9.56
C LYS A 168 11.69 9.44 10.89
N ALA A 169 12.75 9.37 11.71
CA ALA A 169 12.67 8.83 13.06
C ALA A 169 11.72 9.69 13.92
N GLU A 170 11.92 11.01 13.93
CA GLU A 170 11.03 11.97 14.59
C GLU A 170 9.57 11.78 14.13
N TYR A 171 9.32 11.70 12.82
CA TYR A 171 7.95 11.55 12.30
C TYR A 171 7.27 10.24 12.72
N VAL A 172 8.00 9.12 12.75
CA VAL A 172 7.43 7.82 13.17
C VAL A 172 7.13 7.82 14.67
N ILE A 173 8.00 8.40 15.49
CA ILE A 173 7.81 8.50 16.94
C ILE A 173 6.66 9.46 17.28
N GLU A 174 6.61 10.63 16.65
CA GLU A 174 5.53 11.60 16.85
C GLU A 174 4.19 11.06 16.34
N LEU A 175 4.18 10.33 15.22
CA LEU A 175 2.99 9.60 14.77
C LEU A 175 2.51 8.63 15.84
N ALA A 176 3.42 7.83 16.41
CA ALA A 176 3.09 6.86 17.44
C ALA A 176 2.54 7.52 18.72
N ARG A 177 3.07 8.69 19.08
CA ARG A 177 2.66 9.48 20.26
C ARG A 177 1.47 10.41 20.02
N SER A 178 1.03 10.58 18.78
CA SER A 178 -0.10 11.47 18.48
C SER A 178 -1.36 11.01 19.22
N GLU A 179 -2.34 11.90 19.41
CA GLU A 179 -3.68 11.56 19.91
C GLU A 179 -4.63 11.14 18.77
N LEU A 180 -4.09 10.84 17.58
CA LEU A 180 -4.92 10.50 16.44
C LEU A 180 -5.49 9.08 16.59
N GLU A 181 -6.81 8.99 16.55
CA GLU A 181 -7.54 7.73 16.49
C GLU A 181 -7.55 7.21 15.05
N PHE A 182 -6.57 6.38 14.72
CA PHE A 182 -6.33 5.95 13.34
C PHE A 182 -7.50 5.21 12.69
N ASP A 183 -8.19 4.36 13.44
CA ASP A 183 -9.33 3.59 12.92
C ASP A 183 -10.55 4.50 12.64
N ALA A 184 -10.69 5.59 13.40
CA ALA A 184 -11.77 6.57 13.19
C ALA A 184 -11.62 7.34 11.87
N LEU A 185 -10.40 7.42 11.30
CA LEU A 185 -10.16 8.07 10.01
C LEU A 185 -10.99 7.46 8.87
N ALA A 186 -11.31 6.16 8.95
CA ALA A 186 -12.12 5.49 7.93
C ALA A 186 -13.58 6.02 7.87
N LEU A 187 -14.05 6.64 8.94
CA LEU A 187 -15.40 7.21 9.06
C LEU A 187 -15.48 8.66 8.54
N LEU A 188 -14.33 9.32 8.38
CA LEU A 188 -14.27 10.71 7.96
C LEU A 188 -14.34 10.84 6.43
N PRO A 189 -14.86 11.98 5.92
CA PRO A 189 -14.73 12.32 4.51
C PRO A 189 -13.27 12.60 4.14
N ASP A 190 -12.92 12.40 2.87
CA ASP A 190 -11.53 12.43 2.40
C ASP A 190 -10.77 13.73 2.76
N HIS A 191 -11.45 14.88 2.73
CA HIS A 191 -10.84 16.17 3.07
C HIS A 191 -10.49 16.31 4.56
N GLU A 192 -11.29 15.72 5.45
CA GLU A 192 -11.02 15.68 6.89
C GLU A 192 -9.89 14.70 7.22
N VAL A 193 -9.82 13.55 6.54
CA VAL A 193 -8.67 12.63 6.64
C VAL A 193 -7.38 13.33 6.23
N ILE A 194 -7.40 14.07 5.13
CA ILE A 194 -6.24 14.86 4.69
C ILE A 194 -5.86 15.90 5.72
N ALA A 195 -6.82 16.66 6.25
CA ALA A 195 -6.56 17.67 7.26
C ALA A 195 -5.94 17.06 8.53
N ALA A 196 -6.52 15.98 9.05
CA ALA A 196 -6.03 15.29 10.24
C ALA A 196 -4.61 14.75 10.07
N LEU A 197 -4.32 14.08 8.95
CA LEU A 197 -2.98 13.55 8.69
C LEU A 197 -1.96 14.66 8.45
N THR A 198 -2.34 15.73 7.74
CA THR A 198 -1.40 16.83 7.42
C THR A 198 -1.11 17.78 8.58
N ALA A 199 -1.87 17.69 9.67
CA ALA A 199 -1.55 18.36 10.92
C ALA A 199 -0.36 17.72 11.65
N LEU A 200 -0.02 16.46 11.36
CA LEU A 200 1.10 15.77 11.99
C LEU A 200 2.44 16.10 11.32
N PRO A 201 3.53 16.27 12.10
CA PRO A 201 4.86 16.53 11.55
C PRO A 201 5.30 15.48 10.53
N GLY A 202 5.71 15.93 9.34
CA GLY A 202 6.26 15.06 8.30
C GLY A 202 5.24 14.29 7.46
N LEU A 203 3.95 14.43 7.75
CA LEU A 203 2.87 13.85 6.94
C LEU A 203 2.34 14.94 6.00
N GLY A 204 2.81 14.92 4.75
CA GLY A 204 2.33 15.85 3.73
C GLY A 204 1.11 15.33 2.96
N ARG A 205 0.60 16.15 2.04
CA ARG A 205 -0.49 15.78 1.12
C ARG A 205 -0.24 14.46 0.39
N TRP A 206 1.00 14.19 -0.02
CA TRP A 206 1.40 12.93 -0.64
C TRP A 206 1.14 11.71 0.26
N THR A 207 1.45 11.81 1.56
CA THR A 207 1.20 10.73 2.52
C THR A 207 -0.30 10.50 2.70
N ALA A 208 -1.07 11.59 2.83
CA ALA A 208 -2.51 11.51 2.99
C ALA A 208 -3.22 10.91 1.75
N ASP A 209 -2.84 11.32 0.53
CA ASP A 209 -3.40 10.75 -0.70
C ASP A 209 -3.10 9.24 -0.79
N TRP A 210 -1.91 8.80 -0.39
CA TRP A 210 -1.59 7.37 -0.36
C TRP A 210 -2.28 6.61 0.77
N PHE A 211 -2.53 7.23 1.91
CA PHE A 211 -3.34 6.63 2.97
C PHE A 211 -4.79 6.39 2.50
N LEU A 212 -5.40 7.40 1.88
CA LEU A 212 -6.71 7.27 1.24
C LEU A 212 -6.71 6.16 0.18
N ALA A 213 -5.67 6.10 -0.64
CA ALA A 213 -5.60 5.16 -1.76
C ALA A 213 -5.30 3.71 -1.35
N ARG A 214 -4.32 3.49 -0.46
CA ARG A 214 -3.74 2.19 -0.12
C ARG A 214 -4.08 1.65 1.26
N HIS A 215 -4.70 2.44 2.13
CA HIS A 215 -5.26 1.92 3.37
C HIS A 215 -6.79 1.93 3.33
N LEU A 216 -7.39 3.08 2.99
CA LEU A 216 -8.86 3.24 2.96
C LEU A 216 -9.53 2.81 1.65
N ALA A 217 -8.74 2.47 0.61
CA ALA A 217 -9.24 2.09 -0.71
C ALA A 217 -10.25 3.08 -1.33
N ARG A 218 -10.16 4.38 -0.99
CA ARG A 218 -11.11 5.40 -1.44
C ARG A 218 -11.08 5.52 -2.97
N PRO A 219 -12.23 5.47 -3.67
CA PRO A 219 -12.26 5.41 -5.13
C PRO A 219 -11.70 6.68 -5.79
N HIS A 220 -11.93 7.84 -5.17
CA HIS A 220 -11.51 9.15 -5.68
C HIS A 220 -10.10 9.57 -5.24
N ALA A 221 -9.38 8.73 -4.48
CA ALA A 221 -8.02 9.05 -4.07
C ALA A 221 -7.09 9.16 -5.29
N TRP A 222 -6.41 10.30 -5.41
CA TRP A 222 -5.53 10.60 -6.55
C TRP A 222 -4.16 11.11 -6.07
N PRO A 223 -3.16 10.23 -5.89
CA PRO A 223 -1.81 10.59 -5.43
C PRO A 223 -0.97 11.37 -6.47
N ALA A 224 -1.47 12.51 -6.96
CA ALA A 224 -0.83 13.32 -8.00
C ALA A 224 0.58 13.84 -7.64
N GLY A 225 0.88 13.92 -6.33
CA GLY A 225 2.21 14.28 -5.85
C GLY A 225 3.26 13.20 -6.05
N ASP A 226 2.85 11.95 -6.34
CA ASP A 226 3.73 10.81 -6.44
C ASP A 226 4.52 10.81 -7.75
N LEU A 227 5.84 10.69 -7.66
CA LEU A 227 6.70 10.70 -8.85
C LEU A 227 6.42 9.51 -9.78
N GLY A 228 6.10 8.33 -9.23
CA GLY A 228 5.74 7.16 -10.01
C GLY A 228 4.44 7.36 -10.78
N VAL A 229 3.41 7.90 -10.10
CA VAL A 229 2.13 8.24 -10.74
C VAL A 229 2.35 9.27 -11.84
N ARG A 230 3.11 10.34 -11.56
CA ARG A 230 3.41 11.38 -12.56
C ARG A 230 4.14 10.82 -13.79
N LYS A 231 5.13 9.95 -13.59
CA LYS A 231 5.85 9.28 -14.68
C LYS A 231 4.93 8.35 -15.49
N ALA A 232 4.07 7.59 -14.82
CA ALA A 232 3.13 6.71 -15.51
C ALA A 232 2.12 7.53 -16.33
N VAL A 233 1.51 8.57 -15.74
CA VAL A 233 0.59 9.46 -16.48
C VAL A 233 1.30 10.14 -17.65
N SER A 234 2.54 10.60 -17.46
CA SER A 234 3.38 11.17 -18.52
C SER A 234 3.59 10.18 -19.68
N ALA A 235 3.95 8.94 -19.38
CA ALA A 235 4.18 7.91 -20.39
C ALA A 235 2.91 7.55 -21.18
N PHE A 236 1.77 7.41 -20.51
CA PHE A 236 0.54 6.92 -21.12
C PHE A 236 -0.39 8.00 -21.71
N TYR A 237 -0.29 9.25 -21.24
CA TYR A 237 -1.22 10.32 -21.61
C TYR A 237 -0.56 11.61 -22.08
N ALA A 238 0.78 11.70 -22.07
CA ALA A 238 1.49 12.90 -22.48
C ALA A 238 2.76 12.60 -23.30
N ASP A 239 2.81 11.45 -23.99
CA ASP A 239 3.90 11.05 -24.89
C ASP A 239 5.30 11.16 -24.24
N GLY A 240 5.38 10.84 -22.94
CA GLY A 240 6.63 10.90 -22.16
C GLY A 240 7.06 12.31 -21.73
N ARG A 241 6.28 13.36 -22.04
CA ARG A 241 6.55 14.73 -21.56
C ARG A 241 6.44 14.80 -20.04
N PRO A 242 7.46 15.30 -19.30
CA PRO A 242 7.37 15.47 -17.86
C PRO A 242 6.17 16.33 -17.46
N LEU A 243 5.37 15.84 -16.50
CA LEU A 243 4.20 16.54 -15.96
C LEU A 243 4.46 17.06 -14.55
N THR A 244 4.00 18.28 -14.28
CA THR A 244 3.98 18.90 -12.96
C THR A 244 2.87 18.32 -12.08
N ILE A 245 2.93 18.54 -10.77
CA ILE A 245 1.88 18.10 -9.84
C ILE A 245 0.53 18.75 -10.18
N PRO A 246 0.42 20.07 -10.47
CA PRO A 246 -0.84 20.68 -10.87
C PRO A 246 -1.43 20.08 -12.15
N GLU A 247 -0.61 19.81 -13.17
CA GLU A 247 -1.07 19.15 -14.41
C GLU A 247 -1.67 17.77 -14.12
N VAL A 248 -0.95 16.91 -13.38
CA VAL A 248 -1.45 15.57 -13.04
C VAL A 248 -2.69 15.66 -12.16
N ARG A 249 -2.79 16.64 -11.26
CA ARG A 249 -3.97 16.87 -10.43
C ARG A 249 -5.18 17.28 -11.26
N ALA A 250 -5.02 18.15 -12.26
CA ALA A 250 -6.08 18.56 -13.17
C ALA A 250 -6.62 17.40 -14.03
N MET A 251 -5.83 16.34 -14.22
CA MET A 251 -6.29 15.14 -14.94
C MET A 251 -7.19 14.22 -14.12
N SER A 252 -7.44 14.50 -12.83
CA SER A 252 -8.26 13.66 -11.94
C SER A 252 -9.64 13.33 -12.53
N ASP A 253 -10.31 14.32 -13.13
CA ASP A 253 -11.68 14.16 -13.65
C ASP A 253 -11.75 13.17 -14.82
N ARG A 254 -10.66 13.02 -15.57
CA ARG A 254 -10.55 12.02 -16.65
C ARG A 254 -10.76 10.60 -16.14
N PHE A 255 -10.38 10.33 -14.90
CA PHE A 255 -10.41 9.01 -14.30
C PHE A 255 -11.63 8.79 -13.41
N SER A 256 -12.60 9.73 -13.38
CA SER A 256 -13.78 9.62 -12.53
C SER A 256 -14.71 8.48 -12.96
N PRO A 257 -15.30 7.70 -12.01
CA PRO A 257 -15.12 7.74 -10.54
C PRO A 257 -14.02 6.81 -10.00
N PHE A 258 -13.05 6.40 -10.83
CA PHE A 258 -12.04 5.38 -10.54
C PHE A 258 -10.60 5.92 -10.50
N GLN A 259 -10.39 7.10 -9.93
CA GLN A 259 -9.07 7.75 -9.85
C GLN A 259 -8.03 6.83 -9.21
N ASN A 260 -8.37 6.20 -8.08
CA ASN A 260 -7.44 5.36 -7.32
C ASN A 260 -7.03 4.12 -8.13
N LEU A 261 -8.01 3.39 -8.66
CA LEU A 261 -7.72 2.20 -9.48
C LEU A 261 -6.95 2.56 -10.74
N SER A 262 -7.28 3.70 -11.38
CA SER A 262 -6.49 4.20 -12.51
C SER A 262 -5.04 4.46 -12.14
N ALA A 263 -4.76 5.10 -10.99
CA ALA A 263 -3.39 5.32 -10.51
C ALA A 263 -2.64 4.00 -10.28
N GLN A 264 -3.31 3.01 -9.67
CA GLN A 264 -2.70 1.72 -9.34
C GLN A 264 -2.41 0.89 -10.60
N PHE A 265 -3.31 0.87 -11.58
CA PHE A 265 -3.12 0.17 -12.85
C PHE A 265 -2.06 0.85 -13.73
N LEU A 266 -2.02 2.18 -13.79
CA LEU A 266 -0.95 2.91 -14.50
C LEU A 266 0.42 2.62 -13.90
N LEU A 267 0.52 2.57 -12.56
CA LEU A 267 1.76 2.19 -11.88
C LEU A 267 2.16 0.73 -12.15
N ALA A 268 1.21 -0.19 -12.21
CA ALA A 268 1.49 -1.60 -12.55
C ALA A 268 1.97 -1.73 -14.00
N ALA A 269 1.26 -1.13 -14.95
CA ALA A 269 1.62 -1.14 -16.37
C ALA A 269 3.00 -0.52 -16.62
N ALA A 270 3.32 0.61 -15.97
CA ALA A 270 4.62 1.26 -16.09
C ALA A 270 5.79 0.39 -15.60
N ARG A 271 5.57 -0.54 -14.67
CA ARG A 271 6.60 -1.48 -14.20
C ARG A 271 6.82 -2.66 -15.15
N MET A 272 5.79 -3.06 -15.89
CA MET A 272 5.91 -4.16 -16.86
C MET A 272 6.51 -3.71 -18.20
N ALA A 273 6.46 -2.41 -18.49
CA ALA A 273 6.97 -1.83 -19.73
C ALA A 273 8.46 -1.46 -19.68
N GLY A 274 9.12 -1.59 -18.53
CA GLY A 274 10.55 -1.29 -18.32
C GLY A 274 11.28 -2.46 -17.72
#